data_AF-A0A914UY51-F1
#
_entry.id   AF-A0A914UY51-F1
#
_cell.length_a   1.000
_cell.length_b   1.000
_cell.length_c   1.000
_cell.angle_alpha   90.00
_cell.angle_beta   90.00
_cell.angle_gamma   90.00
#
_symmetry.space_group_name_H-M   'P 1'
#
loop_
_entity.id
_entity.type
_entity.pdbx_description
1 polymer ?
#
loop_
_entity_poly.entity_id
_entity_poly.type
_entity_poly.pdbx_seq_one_letter_code
_entity_poly.pdbx_strand_id
1 'polypeptide(L)'
;MVVGATVAALSMVFGILPEYWNPDQGDTLYNTVYTAIFRTVFSAAIACLISVCVFGETKEGSFMTAPIWSILAKLTYWAYLVHMIVVYGFNHVEFLQQSEGAYGVLAALPLVAIISYAIAFVFFMFVESPFGRLTSKLSEQLSVPSVYRQFK
;
A
#
# COMPACT_ATOMS: atom_id res chain seq x y z
N MET A 1 15.99 -16.56 0.85
CA MET A 1 15.15 -15.85 1.84
C MET A 1 14.17 -14.89 1.18
N VAL A 2 14.63 -13.95 0.33
CA VAL A 2 13.74 -13.01 -0.40
C VAL A 2 12.65 -13.73 -1.21
N VAL A 3 13.03 -14.69 -2.06
CA VAL A 3 12.07 -15.44 -2.90
C VAL A 3 11.00 -16.14 -2.05
N GLY A 4 11.38 -16.76 -0.93
CA GLY A 4 10.43 -17.42 -0.03
C GLY A 4 9.44 -16.45 0.61
N ALA A 5 9.91 -15.27 1.05
CA ALA A 5 9.06 -14.23 1.60
C ALA A 5 8.13 -13.63 0.53
N THR A 6 8.61 -13.42 -0.69
CA THR A 6 7.79 -12.94 -1.82
C THR A 6 6.71 -13.95 -2.20
N VAL A 7 7.05 -15.24 -2.30
CA VAL A 7 6.09 -16.32 -2.59
C VAL A 7 5.06 -16.42 -1.46
N ALA A 8 5.46 -16.34 -0.20
CA ALA A 8 4.55 -16.35 0.94
C ALA A 8 3.57 -15.16 0.90
N ALA A 9 4.05 -13.95 0.61
CA ALA A 9 3.22 -12.77 0.47
C ALA A 9 2.21 -12.90 -0.68
N LEU A 10 2.65 -13.37 -1.85
CA LEU A 10 1.76 -13.59 -3.01
C LEU A 10 0.74 -14.69 -2.71
N SER A 11 1.14 -15.81 -2.08
CA SER A 11 0.21 -16.87 -1.71
C SER A 11 -0.87 -16.39 -0.74
N MET A 12 -0.52 -15.48 0.18
CA MET A 12 -1.50 -14.87 1.08
C MET A 12 -2.44 -13.95 0.31
N VAL A 13 -1.97 -13.15 -0.65
CA VAL A 13 -2.85 -12.27 -1.44
C VAL A 13 -3.82 -13.07 -2.32
N PHE A 14 -3.35 -14.12 -2.99
CA PHE A 14 -4.19 -14.93 -3.89
C PHE A 14 -4.98 -16.04 -3.15
N GLY A 15 -4.66 -16.31 -1.89
CA GLY A 15 -5.36 -17.31 -1.07
C GLY A 15 -6.83 -17.00 -0.81
N ILE A 16 -7.27 -15.76 -1.00
CA ILE A 16 -8.66 -15.34 -0.80
C ILE A 16 -9.58 -15.65 -2.00
N LEU A 17 -9.03 -15.95 -3.19
CA LEU A 17 -9.85 -16.19 -4.39
C LEU A 17 -10.91 -17.28 -4.26
N PRO A 18 -10.66 -18.42 -3.57
CA PRO A 18 -11.68 -19.46 -3.38
C PRO A 18 -12.95 -18.94 -2.69
N GLU A 19 -12.81 -17.96 -1.78
CA GLU A 19 -13.93 -17.33 -1.08
C GLU A 19 -14.79 -16.50 -2.03
N TYR A 20 -14.16 -15.82 -3.00
CA TYR A 20 -14.87 -15.04 -4.01
C TYR A 20 -15.61 -15.89 -5.06
N TRP A 21 -15.14 -17.11 -5.36
CA TRP A 21 -15.79 -17.97 -6.35
C TRP A 21 -16.96 -18.79 -5.80
N ASN A 22 -17.00 -19.05 -4.49
CA ASN A 22 -18.07 -19.82 -3.86
C ASN A 22 -18.65 -19.07 -2.65
N PRO A 23 -19.38 -17.96 -2.86
CA PRO A 23 -19.92 -17.15 -1.77
C PRO A 23 -20.91 -17.94 -0.87
N ASP A 24 -21.54 -18.99 -1.39
CA ASP A 24 -22.51 -19.82 -0.66
C ASP A 24 -21.87 -20.90 0.24
N GLN A 25 -20.53 -21.02 0.29
CA GLN A 25 -19.84 -22.07 1.05
C GLN A 25 -19.86 -21.89 2.58
N GLY A 26 -20.42 -20.80 3.11
CA GLY A 26 -20.53 -20.54 4.55
C GLY A 26 -19.18 -20.50 5.29
N ASP A 27 -19.23 -20.58 6.62
CA ASP A 27 -18.04 -20.61 7.49
C ASP A 27 -17.34 -21.97 7.40
N THR A 28 -16.57 -22.17 6.34
CA THR A 28 -15.66 -23.31 6.21
C THR A 28 -14.43 -23.08 7.09
N LEU A 29 -13.92 -24.15 7.72
CA LEU A 29 -12.72 -24.11 8.56
C LEU A 29 -11.52 -23.43 7.87
N TYR A 30 -11.42 -23.60 6.54
CA TYR A 30 -10.45 -22.90 5.69
C TYR A 30 -10.56 -21.37 5.82
N ASN A 31 -11.77 -20.80 5.71
CA ASN A 31 -11.98 -19.36 5.76
C ASN A 31 -11.60 -18.78 7.13
N THR A 32 -12.04 -19.42 8.21
CA THR A 32 -11.74 -18.99 9.58
C THR A 32 -10.23 -19.02 9.86
N VAL A 33 -9.55 -20.09 9.45
CA VAL A 33 -8.09 -20.20 9.65
C VAL A 33 -7.36 -19.20 8.77
N TYR A 34 -7.74 -19.07 7.50
CA TYR A 34 -7.11 -18.15 6.56
C TYR A 34 -7.24 -16.70 7.02
N THR A 35 -8.43 -16.24 7.38
CA THR A 35 -8.66 -14.86 7.87
C THR A 35 -7.89 -14.57 9.17
N ALA A 36 -7.75 -15.56 10.06
CA ALA A 36 -6.99 -15.42 11.30
C ALA A 36 -5.47 -15.29 11.06
N ILE A 37 -4.91 -16.09 10.15
CA ILE A 37 -3.45 -16.11 9.91
C ILE A 37 -3.00 -15.14 8.82
N PHE A 38 -3.89 -14.68 7.95
CA PHE A 38 -3.55 -13.84 6.80
C PHE A 38 -2.72 -12.62 7.22
N ARG A 39 -3.19 -11.86 8.22
CA ARG A 39 -2.51 -10.64 8.66
C ARG A 39 -1.16 -10.92 9.29
N THR A 40 -1.04 -11.99 10.08
CA THR A 40 0.19 -12.32 10.81
C THR A 40 1.27 -12.86 9.87
N VAL A 41 0.91 -13.78 8.97
CA VAL A 41 1.85 -14.36 8.00
C VAL A 41 2.26 -13.34 6.94
N PHE A 42 1.33 -12.52 6.45
CA PHE A 42 1.68 -11.44 5.52
C PHE A 42 2.62 -10.42 6.16
N SER A 43 2.34 -9.97 7.38
CA SER A 43 3.21 -9.05 8.13
C SER A 43 4.61 -9.63 8.36
N ALA A 44 4.70 -10.91 8.76
CA ALA A 44 5.97 -11.60 8.93
C ALA A 44 6.77 -11.71 7.61
N ALA A 45 6.10 -11.97 6.49
CA ALA A 45 6.71 -12.01 5.18
C ALA A 45 7.29 -10.65 4.77
N ILE A 46 6.54 -9.56 4.97
CA ILE A 46 7.03 -8.20 4.72
C ILE A 46 8.19 -7.83 5.65
N ALA A 47 8.12 -8.18 6.94
CA ALA A 47 9.20 -7.95 7.90
C ALA A 47 10.50 -8.67 7.49
N CYS A 48 10.38 -9.88 6.94
CA CYS A 48 11.51 -10.63 6.39
C CYS A 48 12.12 -9.92 5.17
N LEU A 49 11.29 -9.39 4.25
CA LEU A 49 11.76 -8.61 3.11
C LEU A 49 12.51 -7.34 3.56
N ILE A 50 11.97 -6.59 4.52
CA ILE A 50 12.61 -5.39 5.08
C ILE A 50 13.94 -5.75 5.74
N SER A 51 13.99 -6.86 6.49
CA SER A 51 15.22 -7.32 7.14
C SER A 51 16.33 -7.60 6.13
N VAL A 52 16.00 -8.15 4.95
CA VAL A 52 16.98 -8.33 3.87
C VAL A 52 17.43 -7.00 3.28
N CYS A 53 16.54 -6.02 3.15
CA CYS A 53 16.92 -4.68 2.67
C CYS A 53 17.81 -3.91 3.66
N VAL A 54 17.66 -4.13 4.96
CA VAL A 54 18.41 -3.42 6.01
C VAL A 54 19.75 -4.08 6.33
N PHE A 55 19.78 -5.42 6.45
CA PHE A 55 20.97 -6.17 6.86
C PHE A 55 21.70 -6.85 5.71
N GLY A 56 21.06 -6.99 4.54
CA GLY A 56 21.70 -7.55 3.37
C GLY A 56 22.60 -6.51 2.70
N GLU A 57 23.76 -6.93 2.22
CA GLU A 57 24.53 -6.18 1.23
C GLU A 57 23.73 -6.17 -0.08
N THR A 58 22.72 -5.30 -0.17
CA THR A 58 22.02 -5.07 -1.43
C THR A 58 23.04 -4.49 -2.39
N LYS A 59 23.40 -5.28 -3.41
CA LYS A 59 24.28 -4.82 -4.49
C LYS A 59 23.80 -3.46 -4.98
N GLU A 60 24.70 -2.49 -5.07
CA GLU A 60 24.41 -1.17 -5.66
C GLU A 60 23.82 -1.40 -7.06
N GLY A 61 22.58 -0.91 -7.28
CA GLY A 61 21.81 -1.18 -8.51
C GLY A 61 20.77 -2.30 -8.41
N SER A 62 20.54 -2.89 -7.24
CA SER A 62 19.43 -3.84 -7.03
C SER A 62 18.08 -3.17 -7.28
N PHE A 63 17.17 -3.88 -7.94
CA PHE A 63 15.81 -3.43 -8.24
C PHE A 63 15.09 -2.84 -7.02
N MET A 64 15.34 -3.39 -5.82
CA MET A 64 14.67 -2.98 -4.58
C MET A 64 15.14 -1.63 -4.01
N THR A 65 16.31 -1.11 -4.41
CA THR A 65 16.83 0.19 -3.93
C THR A 65 16.53 1.35 -4.89
N ALA A 66 15.84 1.09 -6.01
CA ALA A 66 15.50 2.12 -6.97
C ALA A 66 14.55 3.18 -6.34
N PRO A 67 14.78 4.48 -6.59
CA PRO A 67 13.99 5.56 -5.99
C PRO A 67 12.51 5.52 -6.38
N ILE A 68 12.19 4.84 -7.49
CA ILE A 68 10.82 4.59 -7.93
C ILE A 68 9.99 3.84 -6.87
N TRP A 69 10.60 2.93 -6.10
CA TRP A 69 9.92 2.21 -5.03
C TRP A 69 9.56 3.10 -3.85
N SER A 70 10.38 4.11 -3.56
CA SER A 70 10.05 5.09 -2.53
C SER A 70 8.84 5.93 -2.95
N ILE A 71 8.80 6.38 -4.21
CA ILE A 71 7.67 7.14 -4.77
C ILE A 71 6.41 6.28 -4.77
N LEU A 72 6.50 5.03 -5.24
CA LEU A 72 5.37 4.10 -5.23
C LEU A 72 4.87 3.83 -3.81
N ALA A 73 5.75 3.61 -2.84
CA ALA A 73 5.36 3.36 -1.46
C ALA A 73 4.58 4.53 -0.83
N LYS A 74 4.98 5.77 -1.15
CA LYS A 74 4.25 6.97 -0.72
C LYS A 74 2.88 7.06 -1.40
N LEU A 75 2.82 6.76 -2.70
CA LEU A 75 1.56 6.79 -3.45
C LEU A 75 0.57 5.71 -2.99
N THR A 76 1.04 4.49 -2.73
CA THR A 76 0.19 3.39 -2.21
C THR A 76 -0.30 3.70 -0.81
N TYR A 77 0.48 4.39 0.02
CA TYR A 77 0.05 4.88 1.32
C TYR A 77 -1.10 5.90 1.22
N TRP A 78 -0.98 6.89 0.33
CA TRP A 78 -2.08 7.84 0.08
C TRP A 78 -3.33 7.16 -0.49
N ALA A 79 -3.15 6.22 -1.41
CA ALA A 79 -4.25 5.41 -1.94
C ALA A 79 -4.94 4.64 -0.80
N TYR A 80 -4.19 4.07 0.14
CA TYR A 80 -4.73 3.41 1.31
C TYR A 80 -5.49 4.36 2.27
N LEU A 81 -5.12 5.63 2.40
CA LEU A 81 -5.90 6.57 3.21
C LEU A 81 -7.20 6.98 2.52
N VAL A 82 -7.15 7.23 1.22
CA VAL A 82 -8.28 7.77 0.45
C VAL A 82 -9.27 6.68 0.04
N HIS A 83 -8.84 5.44 -0.17
CA HIS A 83 -9.72 4.41 -0.72
C HIS A 83 -10.97 4.16 0.14
N MET A 84 -10.89 4.27 1.47
CA MET A 84 -12.05 4.10 2.34
C MET A 84 -13.13 5.17 2.11
N ILE A 85 -12.71 6.41 1.82
CA ILE A 85 -13.62 7.51 1.48
C ILE A 85 -14.26 7.23 0.12
N VAL A 86 -13.47 6.76 -0.85
CA VAL A 86 -13.96 6.41 -2.19
C VAL A 86 -14.95 5.26 -2.10
N VAL A 87 -14.61 4.16 -1.42
CA VAL A 87 -15.50 3.00 -1.22
C VAL A 87 -16.80 3.43 -0.53
N TYR A 88 -16.73 4.27 0.50
CA TYR A 88 -17.92 4.78 1.17
C TYR A 88 -18.81 5.61 0.24
N GLY A 89 -18.22 6.47 -0.60
CA GLY A 89 -18.95 7.22 -1.62
C GLY A 89 -19.58 6.30 -2.67
N PHE A 90 -18.86 5.27 -3.11
CA PHE A 90 -19.35 4.27 -4.05
C PHE A 90 -20.50 3.43 -3.47
N ASN A 91 -20.51 3.21 -2.15
CA ASN A 91 -21.62 2.52 -1.47
C ASN A 91 -22.94 3.31 -1.59
N HIS A 92 -22.92 4.63 -1.79
CA HIS A 92 -24.16 5.43 -1.96
C HIS A 92 -24.73 5.37 -3.38
N VAL A 93 -24.10 4.61 -4.29
CA VAL A 93 -24.55 4.45 -5.67
C VAL A 93 -25.41 3.18 -5.77
N GLU A 94 -26.73 3.36 -5.95
CA GLU A 94 -27.72 2.26 -5.99
C GLU A 94 -27.36 1.16 -7.01
N PHE A 95 -26.71 1.51 -8.13
CA PHE A 95 -26.25 0.57 -9.16
C PHE A 95 -25.29 -0.51 -8.64
N LEU A 96 -24.47 -0.19 -7.63
CA LEU A 96 -23.50 -1.12 -7.04
C LEU A 96 -24.10 -1.90 -5.86
N GLN A 97 -25.11 -1.35 -5.19
CA GLN A 97 -25.81 -2.03 -4.11
C GLN A 97 -26.75 -3.14 -4.62
N GLN A 98 -27.28 -3.01 -5.83
CA GLN A 98 -28.17 -4.01 -6.44
C GLN A 98 -27.44 -5.19 -7.11
N SER A 99 -26.11 -5.19 -7.13
CA SER A 99 -25.33 -6.29 -7.68
C SER A 99 -25.13 -7.40 -6.64
N GLU A 100 -26.07 -8.34 -6.56
CA GLU A 100 -26.00 -9.51 -5.66
C GLU A 100 -24.92 -10.55 -6.06
N GLY A 101 -24.25 -10.35 -7.21
CA GLY A 101 -23.27 -11.30 -7.74
C GLY A 101 -21.80 -10.90 -7.45
N ALA A 102 -20.98 -11.87 -7.05
CA ALA A 102 -19.53 -11.72 -6.86
C ALA A 102 -18.79 -11.08 -8.06
N TYR A 103 -19.29 -11.30 -9.28
CA TYR A 103 -18.77 -10.71 -10.50
C TYR A 103 -18.95 -9.18 -10.57
N GLY A 104 -20.06 -8.64 -10.06
CA GLY A 104 -20.31 -7.19 -10.07
C GLY A 104 -19.33 -6.45 -9.16
N VAL A 105 -19.05 -7.03 -7.99
CA VAL A 105 -18.06 -6.50 -7.04
C VAL A 105 -16.64 -6.60 -7.61
N LEU A 106 -16.27 -7.74 -8.18
CA LEU A 106 -14.95 -7.95 -8.81
C LEU A 106 -14.70 -6.98 -9.98
N ALA A 107 -15.72 -6.66 -10.77
CA ALA A 107 -15.62 -5.69 -11.86
C ALA A 107 -15.51 -4.24 -11.37
N ALA A 108 -16.08 -3.92 -10.20
CA ALA A 108 -16.02 -2.60 -9.59
C ALA A 108 -14.67 -2.31 -8.91
N LEU A 109 -13.97 -3.34 -8.40
CA LEU A 109 -12.65 -3.21 -7.76
C LEU A 109 -11.61 -2.43 -8.59
N PRO A 110 -11.34 -2.74 -9.87
CA PRO A 110 -10.36 -1.99 -10.64
C PRO A 110 -10.77 -0.52 -10.83
N LEU A 111 -12.06 -0.23 -10.95
CA LEU A 111 -12.56 1.13 -11.12
C LEU A 111 -12.37 1.95 -9.83
N VAL A 112 -12.71 1.37 -8.67
CA VAL A 112 -12.45 1.99 -7.36
C VAL A 112 -10.95 2.18 -7.13
N ALA A 113 -10.13 1.22 -7.52
CA ALA A 113 -8.67 1.32 -7.42
C ALA A 113 -8.13 2.48 -8.27
N ILE A 114 -8.51 2.57 -9.55
CA ILE A 114 -8.06 3.64 -10.46
C ILE A 114 -8.42 5.02 -9.90
N ILE A 115 -9.65 5.21 -9.43
CA ILE A 115 -10.10 6.48 -8.86
C ILE A 115 -9.33 6.80 -7.57
N SER A 116 -9.13 5.81 -6.71
CA SER A 116 -8.36 5.98 -5.47
C SER A 116 -6.92 6.38 -5.73
N TYR A 117 -6.26 5.75 -6.71
CA TYR A 117 -4.90 6.11 -7.12
C TYR A 117 -4.82 7.48 -7.80
N ALA A 118 -5.82 7.87 -8.59
CA ALA A 118 -5.89 9.19 -9.22
C ALA A 118 -5.99 10.30 -8.16
N ILE A 119 -6.88 10.13 -7.18
CA ILE A 119 -7.02 11.10 -6.08
C ILE A 119 -5.76 11.11 -5.21
N ALA A 120 -5.20 9.95 -4.87
CA ALA A 120 -3.95 9.84 -4.13
C ALA A 120 -2.79 10.55 -4.83
N PHE A 121 -2.71 10.47 -6.16
CA PHE A 121 -1.70 11.16 -6.94
C PHE A 121 -1.81 12.68 -6.84
N VAL A 122 -3.05 13.21 -6.88
CA VAL A 122 -3.29 14.65 -6.67
C VAL A 122 -2.83 15.06 -5.27
N PHE A 123 -3.22 14.34 -4.22
CA PHE A 123 -2.77 14.65 -2.85
C PHE A 123 -1.26 14.55 -2.69
N PHE A 124 -0.63 13.56 -3.30
CA PHE A 124 0.82 13.41 -3.30
C PHE A 124 1.52 14.62 -3.93
N MET A 125 1.02 15.10 -5.08
CA MET A 125 1.59 16.28 -5.75
C MET A 125 1.37 17.59 -4.98
N PHE A 126 0.17 17.81 -4.43
CA PHE A 126 -0.19 19.09 -3.81
C PHE A 126 0.11 19.18 -2.32
N VAL A 127 0.22 18.06 -1.61
CA VAL A 127 0.49 18.04 -0.17
C VAL A 127 1.90 17.50 0.07
N GLU A 128 2.19 16.26 -0.30
CA GLU A 128 3.46 15.64 0.11
C GLU A 128 4.68 16.29 -0.55
N SER A 129 4.61 16.62 -1.85
CA SER A 129 5.73 17.26 -2.57
C SER A 129 6.13 18.64 -2.00
N PRO A 130 5.20 19.60 -1.78
CA PRO A 130 5.59 20.89 -1.21
C PRO A 130 6.02 20.77 0.26
N PHE A 131 5.34 19.97 1.08
CA PHE A 131 5.75 19.78 2.48
C PHE A 131 7.10 19.07 2.60
N GLY A 132 7.42 18.15 1.69
CA GLY A 132 8.74 17.52 1.60
C GLY A 132 9.84 18.54 1.33
N ARG A 133 9.62 19.46 0.38
CA ARG A 133 10.59 20.53 0.04
C ARG A 133 10.71 21.59 1.13
N LEU A 134 9.64 21.86 1.87
CA LEU A 134 9.67 22.78 3.02
C LEU A 134 10.48 22.17 4.17
N THR A 135 10.26 20.90 4.47
CA THR A 135 10.94 20.19 5.56
C THR A 135 12.43 20.03 5.28
N SER A 136 12.82 19.73 4.03
CA SER A 136 14.23 19.62 3.66
C SER A 136 14.97 20.95 3.84
N LYS A 137 14.34 22.07 3.43
CA LYS A 137 14.90 23.42 3.62
C LYS A 137 14.98 23.82 5.08
N LEU A 138 13.97 23.49 5.89
CA LEU A 138 13.98 23.77 7.32
C LEU A 138 15.08 22.97 8.05
N SER A 139 15.25 21.70 7.69
CA SER A 139 16.33 20.84 8.21
C SER A 139 17.71 21.39 7.85
N GLU A 140 17.90 21.84 6.62
CA GLU A 140 19.13 22.52 6.19
C GLU A 140 19.39 23.80 7.01
N GLN A 141 18.37 24.61 7.27
CA GLN A 141 18.50 25.82 8.09
C GLN A 141 18.80 25.56 9.57
N LEU A 142 18.38 24.42 10.11
CA LEU A 142 18.61 24.01 11.50
C LEU A 142 19.93 23.24 11.70
N SER A 143 20.40 22.55 10.66
CA SER A 143 21.67 21.82 10.68
C SER A 143 22.89 22.70 10.43
N VAL A 144 22.73 23.90 9.86
CA VAL A 144 23.78 24.92 9.84
C VAL A 144 23.95 25.48 11.26
N PRO A 145 25.11 25.29 11.91
CA PRO A 145 25.37 25.85 13.23
C PRO A 145 25.16 27.36 13.22
N SER A 146 24.45 27.88 14.22
CA SER A 146 24.07 29.30 14.39
C SER A 146 25.25 30.30 14.31
N VAL A 147 26.50 29.82 14.34
CA VAL A 147 27.74 30.60 14.28
C VAL A 147 27.93 31.32 12.94
N TYR A 148 27.42 30.79 11.81
CA TYR A 148 27.63 31.41 10.49
C TYR A 148 26.58 32.46 10.08
N ARG A 149 25.53 32.67 10.89
CA ARG A 149 24.43 33.58 10.57
C ARG A 149 24.74 35.06 10.85
N GLN A 150 25.86 35.38 11.53
CA GLN A 150 26.22 36.77 11.88
C GLN A 150 27.22 37.45 10.92
N PHE A 151 27.64 36.79 9.84
CA PHE A 151 28.64 37.35 8.91
C PHE A 151 28.11 37.61 7.48
N LYS A 152 26.80 37.84 7.34
CA LYS A 152 26.22 38.35 6.10
C LYS A 152 25.18 39.42 6.42
#